data_AF-A0A450ZQH3-F1
#
_entry.id   AF-A0A450ZQH3-F1
#
_cell.length_a   1.000
_cell.length_b   1.000
_cell.length_c   1.000
_cell.angle_alpha   90.00
_cell.angle_beta   90.00
_cell.angle_gamma   90.00
#
_symmetry.space_group_name_H-M   'P 1'
#
loop_
_entity.id
_entity.type
_entity.pdbx_description
1 polymer ?
#
loop_
_entity_poly.entity_id
_entity_poly.type
_entity_poly.pdbx_seq_one_letter_code
_entity_poly.pdbx_strand_id
1 'polypeptide(L)'
;MFSQVSFTQPRWGWIFVRSLPRVAAARQPWADIRSPLSELLYRAGIAFCQPVLPVRLQFLLAIRRSTAFNIAITITEGILPMDIKWKDAVHHQRAALAQLLHEPIARLAGFCVRAWGNRLQINDVLSAGFASIPHATYLYALDDKGVQISDNVAVRHLVSSYFERDRSSRPYMREPVPPWGFLLSGAYVSQSGRPSLTALHVVRDGDTMLGYLGADFDLRDLPTSEFMLDESRAWRQVKGDPSIRDAVFLQNRVEGPMDDNIDQVMAILHDLITERGMFHTVIHFSSSLATGWFISDPFRYRVIDHEALSDPNICLLYRLQPWPADAKTPREAIGPILDTLCELRFLDRNIYLRSTSINIFNNVVSLTFSCDGTHYLSCEEFLDRHGDFWAGMGV
;
A
#
# COMPACT_ATOMS: atom_id res chain seq x y z
N MET A 1 27.86 -33.64 -47.31
CA MET A 1 28.90 -34.39 -46.56
C MET A 1 29.76 -33.36 -45.83
N PHE A 2 30.43 -33.74 -44.73
CA PHE A 2 30.96 -32.84 -43.68
C PHE A 2 29.88 -32.15 -42.82
N SER A 3 30.05 -31.96 -41.52
CA SER A 3 30.64 -32.82 -40.47
C SER A 3 30.23 -32.23 -39.11
N GLN A 4 29.73 -33.05 -38.19
CA GLN A 4 29.33 -32.58 -36.85
C GLN A 4 30.56 -32.11 -36.05
N VAL A 5 30.45 -30.95 -35.41
CA VAL A 5 31.28 -30.57 -34.26
C VAL A 5 30.35 -30.10 -33.15
N SER A 6 30.46 -30.76 -31.99
CA SER A 6 29.60 -30.57 -30.83
C SER A 6 29.98 -29.29 -30.07
N PHE A 7 29.03 -28.38 -29.87
CA PHE A 7 29.24 -27.25 -28.96
C PHE A 7 28.87 -27.64 -27.52
N THR A 8 29.79 -27.43 -26.59
CA THR A 8 29.63 -27.83 -25.18
C THR A 8 28.80 -26.85 -24.39
N GLN A 9 27.73 -27.32 -23.74
CA GLN A 9 26.97 -26.55 -22.75
C GLN A 9 27.85 -26.15 -21.54
N PRO A 10 27.73 -24.91 -21.02
CA PRO A 10 28.15 -24.58 -19.67
C PRO A 10 27.31 -25.36 -18.65
N ARG A 11 27.96 -26.08 -17.74
CA ARG A 11 27.29 -26.80 -16.65
C ARG A 11 26.87 -25.83 -15.55
N TRP A 12 25.60 -25.43 -15.53
CA TRP A 12 25.01 -24.78 -14.36
C TRP A 12 24.75 -25.83 -13.27
N GLY A 13 25.47 -25.68 -12.16
CA GLY A 13 25.42 -26.61 -11.03
C GLY A 13 24.17 -26.38 -10.16
N TRP A 14 23.42 -27.45 -9.91
CA TRP A 14 22.27 -27.43 -9.01
C TRP A 14 22.72 -27.53 -7.55
N ILE A 15 22.27 -26.61 -6.69
CA ILE A 15 22.18 -26.88 -5.25
C ILE A 15 20.80 -27.49 -4.98
N PHE A 16 20.76 -28.81 -4.81
CA PHE A 16 19.57 -29.54 -4.38
C PHE A 16 19.29 -29.23 -2.90
N VAL A 17 18.22 -28.49 -2.60
CA VAL A 17 17.62 -28.49 -1.26
C VAL A 17 16.33 -29.31 -1.31
N ARG A 18 16.35 -30.49 -0.68
CA ARG A 18 15.16 -31.34 -0.52
C ARG A 18 14.24 -30.77 0.57
N SER A 19 13.21 -30.02 0.19
CA SER A 19 12.00 -29.88 1.01
C SER A 19 10.77 -29.61 0.13
N LEU A 20 9.72 -30.39 0.34
CA LEU A 20 8.45 -30.28 -0.37
C LEU A 20 7.75 -28.94 -0.03
N PRO A 21 7.11 -28.27 -1.00
CA PRO A 21 6.27 -27.11 -0.71
C PRO A 21 5.00 -27.56 0.03
N ARG A 22 4.93 -27.29 1.34
CA ARG A 22 3.66 -27.32 2.09
C ARG A 22 2.81 -26.11 1.72
N VAL A 23 2.12 -26.18 0.57
CA VAL A 23 1.04 -25.24 0.21
C VAL A 23 -0.30 -25.95 0.37
N ALA A 24 -0.65 -26.23 1.62
CA ALA A 24 -1.99 -26.49 2.10
C ALA A 24 -2.00 -26.30 3.63
N ALA A 25 -2.97 -25.54 4.14
CA ALA A 25 -3.13 -25.18 5.57
C ALA A 25 -2.04 -24.29 6.19
N ALA A 26 -2.15 -22.98 5.96
CA ALA A 26 -1.67 -21.94 6.88
C ALA A 26 -2.75 -20.86 7.06
N ARG A 27 -3.11 -20.54 8.31
CA ARG A 27 -4.03 -19.41 8.62
C ARG A 27 -3.29 -18.08 8.48
N GLN A 28 -4.04 -17.02 8.17
CA GLN A 28 -3.51 -15.66 7.96
C GLN A 28 -2.77 -15.13 9.21
N PRO A 29 -1.55 -14.59 9.11
CA PRO A 29 -0.69 -14.36 10.28
C PRO A 29 -0.73 -12.93 10.86
N TRP A 30 -1.77 -12.13 10.57
CA TRP A 30 -1.88 -10.74 11.05
C TRP A 30 -2.95 -10.55 12.15
N ALA A 31 -3.46 -11.65 12.71
CA ALA A 31 -4.50 -11.65 13.72
C ALA A 31 -4.27 -12.72 14.80
N ASP A 32 -3.14 -12.65 15.52
CA ASP A 32 -3.01 -13.30 16.83
C ASP A 32 -1.97 -12.58 17.73
N ILE A 33 -2.38 -12.23 18.95
CA ILE A 33 -1.48 -11.67 19.98
C ILE A 33 -0.90 -12.83 20.79
N ARG A 34 -0.08 -13.65 20.13
CA ARG A 34 0.77 -14.68 20.76
C ARG A 34 2.11 -14.79 20.05
N SER A 35 3.08 -14.01 20.50
CA SER A 35 4.46 -14.18 20.01
C SER A 35 5.03 -15.53 20.50
N PRO A 36 5.84 -16.23 19.70
CA PRO A 36 6.54 -17.43 20.16
C PRO A 36 7.57 -17.11 21.26
N LEU A 37 7.99 -15.85 21.43
CA LEU A 37 8.89 -15.43 22.52
C LEU A 37 8.24 -15.52 23.90
N SER A 38 6.98 -15.10 24.03
CA SER A 38 6.22 -15.14 25.29
C SER A 38 5.93 -16.56 25.77
N GLU A 39 5.65 -17.48 24.85
CA GLU A 39 5.41 -18.91 25.16
C GLU A 39 6.70 -19.61 25.64
N LEU A 40 7.86 -19.24 25.06
CA LEU A 40 9.17 -19.83 25.37
C LEU A 40 9.68 -19.40 26.76
N LEU A 41 9.40 -18.16 27.17
CA LEU A 41 9.70 -17.66 28.52
C LEU A 41 8.79 -18.30 29.60
N TYR A 42 7.52 -18.57 29.28
CA TYR A 42 6.60 -19.22 30.22
C TYR A 42 6.88 -20.72 30.40
N ARG A 43 7.27 -21.42 29.33
CA ARG A 43 7.61 -22.86 29.37
C ARG A 43 8.98 -23.17 29.98
N ALA A 44 9.84 -22.17 30.19
CA ALA A 44 11.18 -22.37 30.75
C ALA A 44 11.24 -22.48 32.29
N GLY A 45 10.17 -22.11 33.01
CA GLY A 45 10.03 -22.39 34.46
C GLY A 45 11.08 -21.73 35.38
N ILE A 46 11.69 -20.62 34.97
CA ILE A 46 12.80 -20.00 35.73
C ILE A 46 12.26 -19.04 36.80
N ALA A 47 12.11 -19.55 38.03
CA ALA A 47 11.99 -18.75 39.25
C ALA A 47 13.38 -18.51 39.89
N PHE A 48 13.53 -17.43 40.64
CA PHE A 48 14.80 -16.98 41.22
C PHE A 48 15.39 -17.92 42.29
N CYS A 49 16.69 -18.21 42.20
CA CYS A 49 17.57 -18.49 43.34
C CYS A 49 19.06 -18.26 42.99
N GLN A 50 19.87 -17.83 43.96
CA GLN A 50 21.32 -17.58 43.85
C GLN A 50 22.16 -18.79 44.32
N PRO A 51 23.51 -18.77 44.30
CA PRO A 51 24.49 -18.02 43.49
C PRO A 51 25.46 -18.98 42.72
N VAL A 52 26.47 -18.41 42.03
CA VAL A 52 27.88 -18.90 41.85
C VAL A 52 28.46 -18.38 40.51
N LEU A 53 29.31 -17.35 40.59
CA LEU A 53 30.36 -17.00 39.60
C LEU A 53 31.57 -17.96 39.80
N PRO A 54 32.63 -18.05 38.94
CA PRO A 54 33.19 -17.04 38.00
C PRO A 54 33.71 -17.64 36.66
N VAL A 55 34.58 -17.07 35.78
CA VAL A 55 35.20 -15.74 35.58
C VAL A 55 35.11 -15.38 34.07
N ARG A 56 34.53 -14.23 33.69
CA ARG A 56 35.15 -13.24 32.76
C ARG A 56 34.35 -11.93 32.70
N LEU A 57 34.36 -11.26 33.84
CA LEU A 57 34.07 -9.83 33.95
C LEU A 57 35.26 -9.05 33.38
N GLN A 58 35.03 -8.09 32.49
CA GLN A 58 35.56 -6.72 32.55
C GLN A 58 35.03 -5.88 31.37
N PHE A 59 34.98 -4.57 31.59
CA PHE A 59 34.32 -3.52 30.79
C PHE A 59 32.80 -3.37 30.96
N LEU A 60 32.41 -2.10 31.18
CA LEU A 60 31.06 -1.53 31.18
C LEU A 60 30.12 -1.86 32.36
N LEU A 61 30.66 -1.78 33.59
CA LEU A 61 29.91 -1.24 34.74
C LEU A 61 30.73 -0.16 35.48
N ALA A 62 31.00 0.93 34.78
CA ALA A 62 31.45 2.19 35.37
C ALA A 62 30.80 3.35 34.61
N ILE A 63 29.74 3.90 35.18
CA ILE A 63 29.24 5.30 35.13
C ILE A 63 27.82 5.27 35.71
N ARG A 64 27.72 5.60 37.01
CA ARG A 64 26.48 6.06 37.63
C ARG A 64 26.83 7.18 38.59
N ARG A 65 26.94 8.40 38.06
CA ARG A 65 26.88 9.72 38.74
C ARG A 65 27.36 10.80 37.76
N SER A 66 26.41 11.41 37.04
CA SER A 66 26.29 12.87 36.94
C SER A 66 25.11 13.26 36.05
N THR A 67 24.57 14.42 36.39
CA THR A 67 23.58 15.24 35.70
C THR A 67 23.86 15.49 34.21
N ALA A 68 22.78 15.90 33.53
CA ALA A 68 22.68 16.51 32.19
C ALA A 68 22.23 15.59 31.04
N PHE A 69 21.06 15.97 30.50
CA PHE A 69 20.63 15.89 29.11
C PHE A 69 21.71 15.50 28.08
N ASN A 70 21.43 14.43 27.30
CA ASN A 70 21.21 14.54 25.86
C ASN A 70 20.88 13.15 25.28
N ILE A 71 19.65 12.97 24.77
CA ILE A 71 19.32 11.82 23.93
C ILE A 71 19.75 12.17 22.50
N ALA A 72 20.96 11.76 22.12
CA ALA A 72 21.36 11.73 20.73
C ALA A 72 20.65 10.55 20.05
N ILE A 73 19.62 10.84 19.25
CA ILE A 73 19.02 9.84 18.36
C ILE A 73 19.95 9.68 17.17
N THR A 74 20.78 8.64 17.20
CA THR A 74 21.51 8.19 16.01
C THR A 74 20.49 7.60 15.03
N ILE A 75 20.05 8.41 14.07
CA ILE A 75 19.27 7.92 12.94
C ILE A 75 20.22 7.10 12.06
N THR A 76 20.20 5.78 12.20
CA THR A 76 20.69 4.89 11.14
C THR A 76 19.75 5.04 9.94
N GLU A 77 20.27 5.54 8.82
CA GLU A 77 19.57 5.63 7.54
C GLU A 77 19.30 4.23 6.98
N GLY A 78 18.28 3.57 7.54
CA GLY A 78 17.73 2.31 7.05
C GLY A 78 16.49 2.59 6.19
N ILE A 79 16.50 2.11 4.96
CA ILE A 79 15.38 2.23 4.02
C ILE A 79 14.16 1.48 4.59
N LEU A 80 13.23 2.23 5.20
CA LEU A 80 11.92 1.68 5.58
C LEU A 80 11.09 1.48 4.31
N PRO A 81 10.62 0.25 4.01
CA PRO A 81 9.82 0.00 2.82
C PRO A 81 8.58 0.90 2.79
N MET A 82 8.20 1.35 1.59
CA MET A 82 7.12 2.33 1.38
C MET A 82 5.77 1.92 2.00
N ASP A 83 5.59 0.62 2.21
CA ASP A 83 4.45 0.00 2.86
C ASP A 83 4.33 0.32 4.37
N ILE A 84 5.37 0.90 4.97
CA ILE A 84 5.40 1.46 6.33
C ILE A 84 4.98 2.92 6.31
N LYS A 85 5.51 3.74 5.38
CA LYS A 85 5.24 5.20 5.30
C LYS A 85 3.75 5.55 5.23
N TRP A 86 2.96 4.84 4.41
CA TRP A 86 1.52 5.13 4.31
C TRP A 86 0.74 4.63 5.53
N LYS A 87 1.13 3.51 6.13
CA LYS A 87 0.51 2.98 7.38
C LYS A 87 0.80 3.90 8.56
N ASP A 88 2.00 4.48 8.63
CA ASP A 88 2.36 5.48 9.62
C ASP A 88 1.55 6.76 9.44
N ALA A 89 1.38 7.27 8.22
CA ALA A 89 0.53 8.43 7.95
C ALA A 89 -0.94 8.19 8.37
N VAL A 90 -1.49 7.01 8.04
CA VAL A 90 -2.82 6.58 8.50
C VAL A 90 -2.88 6.44 10.03
N HIS A 91 -1.83 5.94 10.67
CA HIS A 91 -1.76 5.84 12.14
C HIS A 91 -1.78 7.21 12.81
N HIS A 92 -1.02 8.18 12.31
CA HIS A 92 -1.02 9.57 12.80
C HIS A 92 -2.39 10.23 12.64
N GLN A 93 -3.04 10.09 11.48
CA GLN A 93 -4.41 10.60 11.26
C GLN A 93 -5.41 9.97 12.25
N ARG A 94 -5.34 8.64 12.46
CA ARG A 94 -6.19 7.92 13.42
C ARG A 94 -5.94 8.35 14.87
N ALA A 95 -4.69 8.59 15.26
CA ALA A 95 -4.34 9.06 16.60
C ALA A 95 -4.91 10.47 16.87
N ALA A 96 -4.79 11.38 15.90
CA ALA A 96 -5.38 12.72 15.99
C ALA A 96 -6.91 12.67 16.08
N LEU A 97 -7.56 11.81 15.28
CA LEU A 97 -9.01 11.61 15.33
C LEU A 97 -9.46 11.01 16.67
N ALA A 98 -8.72 10.05 17.23
CA ALA A 98 -9.01 9.48 18.55
C ALA A 98 -8.93 10.54 19.66
N GLN A 99 -7.93 11.43 19.61
CA GLN A 99 -7.79 12.55 20.56
C GLN A 99 -8.98 13.53 20.46
N LEU A 100 -9.41 13.86 19.23
CA LEU A 100 -10.54 14.75 18.98
C LEU A 100 -11.88 14.19 19.50
N LEU A 101 -12.10 12.88 19.32
CA LEU A 101 -13.38 12.23 19.60
C LEU A 101 -13.55 11.72 21.04
N HIS A 102 -12.45 11.45 21.76
CA HIS A 102 -12.52 10.82 23.08
C HIS A 102 -13.35 11.61 24.08
N GLU A 103 -13.01 12.88 24.33
CA GLU A 103 -13.67 13.68 25.38
C GLU A 103 -15.15 13.99 25.10
N PRO A 104 -15.57 14.37 23.86
CA PRO A 104 -16.98 14.57 23.55
C PRO A 104 -17.83 13.31 23.71
N ILE A 105 -17.34 12.15 23.25
CA ILE A 105 -18.08 10.88 23.35
C ILE A 105 -18.12 10.41 24.81
N ALA A 106 -17.04 10.57 25.58
CA ALA A 106 -17.02 10.24 27.01
C ALA A 106 -18.06 11.05 27.81
N ARG A 107 -18.17 12.36 27.56
CA ARG A 107 -19.21 13.21 28.19
C ARG A 107 -20.61 12.77 27.82
N LEU A 108 -20.86 12.47 26.54
CA LEU A 108 -22.18 12.03 26.08
C LEU A 108 -22.56 10.66 26.66
N ALA A 109 -21.62 9.72 26.74
CA ALA A 109 -21.81 8.43 27.42
C ALA A 109 -22.21 8.61 28.89
N GLY A 110 -21.61 9.57 29.60
CA GLY A 110 -21.98 9.92 30.97
C GLY A 110 -23.42 10.48 31.09
N PHE A 111 -23.90 11.26 30.12
CA PHE A 111 -25.29 11.72 30.11
C PHE A 111 -26.30 10.60 29.84
N CYS A 112 -25.93 9.60 29.03
CA CYS A 112 -26.79 8.45 28.74
C CYS A 112 -27.15 7.61 30.00
N VAL A 113 -26.31 7.61 31.05
CA VAL A 113 -26.51 6.82 32.27
C VAL A 113 -27.89 7.07 32.90
N ARG A 114 -28.32 8.33 33.02
CA ARG A 114 -29.60 8.70 33.65
C ARG A 114 -30.83 8.33 32.81
N ALA A 115 -30.64 8.15 31.51
CA ALA A 115 -31.69 7.77 30.56
C ALA A 115 -31.70 6.25 30.28
N TRP A 116 -30.76 5.49 30.84
CA TRP A 116 -30.52 4.11 30.44
C TRP A 116 -31.74 3.21 30.70
N GLY A 117 -32.05 2.34 29.74
CA GLY A 117 -33.28 1.54 29.74
C GLY A 117 -34.53 2.25 29.19
N ASN A 118 -34.48 3.56 28.91
CA ASN A 118 -35.58 4.28 28.24
C ASN A 118 -35.16 4.78 26.85
N ARG A 119 -35.57 4.06 25.80
CA ARG A 119 -35.28 4.37 24.38
C ARG A 119 -35.50 5.84 24.02
N LEU A 120 -36.62 6.44 24.42
CA LEU A 120 -36.96 7.81 24.05
C LEU A 120 -36.03 8.82 24.74
N GLN A 121 -35.77 8.64 26.04
CA GLN A 121 -34.82 9.51 26.76
C GLN A 121 -33.38 9.37 26.25
N ILE A 122 -32.97 8.15 25.84
CA ILE A 122 -31.66 7.94 25.19
C ILE A 122 -31.62 8.70 23.86
N ASN A 123 -32.65 8.58 23.02
CA ASN A 123 -32.75 9.34 21.76
C ASN A 123 -32.65 10.86 21.99
N ASP A 124 -33.31 11.39 23.02
CA ASP A 124 -33.27 12.82 23.36
C ASP A 124 -31.85 13.26 23.78
N VAL A 125 -31.18 12.49 24.64
CA VAL A 125 -29.79 12.76 25.07
C VAL A 125 -28.83 12.72 23.87
N LEU A 126 -28.94 11.69 23.02
CA LEU A 126 -28.11 11.56 21.82
C LEU A 126 -28.37 12.68 20.80
N SER A 127 -29.61 13.14 20.66
CA SER A 127 -29.99 14.26 19.78
C SER A 127 -29.45 15.59 20.29
N ALA A 128 -29.57 15.86 21.59
CA ALA A 128 -29.00 17.05 22.22
C ALA A 128 -27.45 17.06 22.16
N GLY A 129 -26.83 15.87 22.29
CA GLY A 129 -25.38 15.70 22.22
C GLY A 129 -24.80 15.68 20.81
N PHE A 130 -25.61 15.50 19.75
CA PHE A 130 -25.12 15.16 18.41
C PHE A 130 -24.08 16.16 17.88
N ALA A 131 -24.38 17.46 17.98
CA ALA A 131 -23.51 18.53 17.49
C ALA A 131 -22.15 18.63 18.22
N SER A 132 -21.98 17.96 19.37
CA SER A 132 -20.71 17.92 20.09
C SER A 132 -19.74 16.85 19.55
N ILE A 133 -20.21 15.90 18.75
CA ILE A 133 -19.38 14.85 18.15
C ILE A 133 -19.09 15.24 16.68
N PRO A 134 -17.92 15.86 16.39
CA PRO A 134 -17.64 16.37 15.05
C PRO A 134 -17.56 15.23 14.04
N HIS A 135 -18.05 15.46 12.82
CA HIS A 135 -18.07 14.49 11.69
C HIS A 135 -18.90 13.21 11.91
N ALA A 136 -19.64 13.06 13.01
CA ALA A 136 -20.48 11.89 13.24
C ALA A 136 -21.58 11.76 12.17
N THR A 137 -21.72 10.57 11.59
CA THR A 137 -22.82 10.23 10.69
C THR A 137 -24.04 9.76 11.48
N TYR A 138 -23.82 8.88 12.47
CA TYR A 138 -24.86 8.40 13.38
C TYR A 138 -24.34 8.25 14.81
N LEU A 139 -25.21 8.50 15.80
CA LEU A 139 -25.02 8.13 17.20
C LEU A 139 -26.08 7.10 17.62
N TYR A 140 -25.72 6.13 18.46
CA TYR A 140 -26.63 5.10 18.98
C TYR A 140 -26.10 4.47 20.28
N ALA A 141 -26.99 3.89 21.09
CA ALA A 141 -26.64 3.12 22.27
C ALA A 141 -26.84 1.61 22.04
N LEU A 142 -25.93 0.80 22.59
CA LEU A 142 -25.98 -0.66 22.63
C LEU A 142 -26.01 -1.15 24.08
N ASP A 143 -26.62 -2.30 24.33
CA ASP A 143 -26.47 -3.04 25.60
C ASP A 143 -25.08 -3.71 25.73
N ASP A 144 -24.87 -4.46 26.81
CA ASP A 144 -23.64 -5.21 27.09
C ASP A 144 -23.34 -6.31 26.06
N LYS A 145 -24.36 -6.77 25.32
CA LYS A 145 -24.28 -7.82 24.29
C LYS A 145 -24.11 -7.26 22.88
N GLY A 146 -24.19 -5.93 22.70
CA GLY A 146 -24.11 -5.28 21.40
C GLY A 146 -25.44 -5.22 20.64
N VAL A 147 -26.58 -5.41 21.31
CA VAL A 147 -27.92 -5.18 20.76
C VAL A 147 -28.29 -3.72 20.94
N GLN A 148 -28.83 -3.09 19.89
CA GLN A 148 -29.12 -1.66 19.89
C GLN A 148 -30.39 -1.29 20.68
N ILE A 149 -30.25 -0.40 21.66
CA ILE A 149 -31.32 0.02 22.59
C ILE A 149 -31.86 1.44 22.32
N SER A 150 -31.31 2.14 21.32
CA SER A 150 -31.79 3.45 20.85
C SER A 150 -32.12 3.40 19.36
N ASP A 151 -32.69 4.47 18.82
CA ASP A 151 -32.65 4.71 17.38
C ASP A 151 -31.25 5.15 16.96
N ASN A 152 -30.95 5.12 15.65
CA ASN A 152 -29.82 5.90 15.16
C ASN A 152 -30.23 7.37 15.13
N VAL A 153 -29.49 8.23 15.83
CA VAL A 153 -29.61 9.68 15.71
C VAL A 153 -28.70 10.15 14.59
N ALA A 154 -29.20 11.00 13.70
CA ALA A 154 -28.43 11.76 12.71
C ALA A 154 -28.72 13.26 12.86
N VAL A 155 -27.92 14.12 12.21
CA VAL A 155 -27.93 15.61 12.31
C VAL A 155 -29.34 16.25 12.36
N ARG A 156 -30.33 15.68 11.66
CA ARG A 156 -31.70 16.25 11.55
C ARG A 156 -32.84 15.24 11.71
N HIS A 157 -32.56 13.97 12.01
CA HIS A 157 -33.62 12.95 12.06
C HIS A 157 -33.19 11.72 12.88
N LEU A 158 -34.18 11.02 13.42
CA LEU A 158 -34.05 9.69 14.01
C LEU A 158 -34.32 8.63 12.94
N VAL A 159 -33.56 7.53 12.95
CA VAL A 159 -33.79 6.36 12.09
C VAL A 159 -34.16 5.18 12.98
N SER A 160 -35.47 4.95 13.13
CA SER A 160 -36.04 4.01 14.10
C SER A 160 -35.95 2.53 13.72
N SER A 161 -35.58 2.22 12.47
CA SER A 161 -35.41 0.86 11.96
C SER A 161 -34.15 0.13 12.46
N TYR A 162 -33.41 0.73 13.39
CA TYR A 162 -32.19 0.17 13.97
C TYR A 162 -32.34 -0.25 15.45
N PHE A 163 -33.49 0.03 16.08
CA PHE A 163 -33.80 -0.47 17.43
C PHE A 163 -33.86 -2.01 17.46
N GLU A 164 -33.45 -2.62 18.57
CA GLU A 164 -33.31 -4.08 18.77
C GLU A 164 -32.37 -4.79 17.78
N ARG A 165 -31.60 -4.03 16.99
CA ARG A 165 -30.67 -4.61 16.02
C ARG A 165 -29.43 -5.18 16.71
N ASP A 166 -29.19 -6.47 16.53
CA ASP A 166 -27.91 -7.10 16.87
C ASP A 166 -26.76 -6.51 16.03
N ARG A 167 -25.78 -5.93 16.72
CA ARG A 167 -24.51 -5.44 16.17
C ARG A 167 -23.29 -6.22 16.68
N SER A 168 -23.45 -7.21 17.56
CA SER A 168 -22.37 -8.00 18.18
C SER A 168 -21.35 -8.58 17.17
N SER A 169 -21.85 -8.97 15.99
CA SER A 169 -21.05 -9.55 14.92
C SER A 169 -20.21 -8.54 14.12
N ARG A 170 -20.40 -7.22 14.31
CA ARG A 170 -19.71 -6.15 13.56
C ARG A 170 -18.21 -6.10 13.86
N PRO A 171 -17.35 -5.69 12.90
CA PRO A 171 -15.90 -5.65 13.10
C PRO A 171 -15.46 -4.91 14.37
N TYR A 172 -15.99 -3.71 14.61
CA TYR A 172 -15.66 -2.90 15.78
C TYR A 172 -16.09 -3.50 17.13
N MET A 173 -17.12 -4.38 17.16
CA MET A 173 -17.53 -5.08 18.38
C MET A 173 -16.62 -6.27 18.72
N ARG A 174 -15.75 -6.68 17.78
CA ARG A 174 -14.76 -7.75 17.97
C ARG A 174 -13.39 -7.22 18.41
N GLU A 175 -13.20 -5.91 18.36
CA GLU A 175 -11.99 -5.24 18.87
C GLU A 175 -12.11 -5.07 20.39
N PRO A 176 -11.07 -5.40 21.19
CA PRO A 176 -11.13 -5.26 22.64
C PRO A 176 -11.17 -3.78 23.03
N VAL A 177 -12.24 -3.36 23.70
CA VAL A 177 -12.34 -1.99 24.21
C VAL A 177 -11.33 -1.80 25.36
N PRO A 178 -10.46 -0.78 25.31
CA PRO A 178 -9.46 -0.55 26.34
C PRO A 178 -10.03 -0.30 27.75
N PRO A 179 -9.24 -0.49 28.83
CA PRO A 179 -9.71 -0.31 30.21
C PRO A 179 -10.25 1.08 30.54
N TRP A 180 -9.77 2.12 29.86
CA TRP A 180 -10.27 3.51 29.97
C TRP A 180 -11.59 3.76 29.24
N GLY A 181 -12.16 2.73 28.59
CA GLY A 181 -13.53 2.73 28.08
C GLY A 181 -13.71 3.25 26.65
N PHE A 182 -12.68 3.82 26.00
CA PHE A 182 -12.78 4.39 24.65
C PHE A 182 -11.97 3.61 23.60
N LEU A 183 -12.62 3.28 22.49
CA LEU A 183 -12.06 2.60 21.32
C LEU A 183 -12.41 3.37 20.04
N LEU A 184 -11.42 3.58 19.16
CA LEU A 184 -11.65 3.99 17.77
C LEU A 184 -11.29 2.81 16.85
N SER A 185 -12.31 2.18 16.27
CA SER A 185 -12.17 0.92 15.52
C SER A 185 -11.20 1.01 14.34
N GLY A 186 -10.74 -0.13 13.84
CA GLY A 186 -10.20 -0.22 12.49
C GLY A 186 -11.20 0.30 11.44
N ALA A 187 -10.70 0.73 10.28
CA ALA A 187 -11.58 1.07 9.16
C ALA A 187 -12.20 -0.22 8.58
N TYR A 188 -13.49 -0.18 8.26
CA TYR A 188 -14.25 -1.32 7.74
C TYR A 188 -15.29 -0.86 6.70
N VAL A 189 -15.82 -1.79 5.91
CA VAL A 189 -16.92 -1.49 4.98
C VAL A 189 -18.26 -1.66 5.70
N SER A 190 -19.01 -0.57 5.83
CA SER A 190 -20.34 -0.57 6.44
C SER A 190 -21.40 -1.24 5.55
N GLN A 191 -22.59 -1.50 6.11
CA GLN A 191 -23.70 -2.14 5.38
C GLN A 191 -24.26 -1.29 4.21
N SER A 192 -23.92 0.00 4.12
CA SER A 192 -24.20 0.84 2.96
C SER A 192 -23.12 0.74 1.87
N GLY A 193 -22.16 -0.18 2.01
CA GLY A 193 -21.03 -0.36 1.10
C GLY A 193 -19.92 0.68 1.25
N ARG A 194 -19.98 1.54 2.28
CA ARG A 194 -19.05 2.66 2.44
C ARG A 194 -17.91 2.33 3.41
N PRO A 195 -16.66 2.75 3.10
CA PRO A 195 -15.59 2.79 4.10
C PRO A 195 -15.99 3.66 5.30
N SER A 196 -15.84 3.13 6.49
CA SER A 196 -16.29 3.76 7.73
C SER A 196 -15.41 3.36 8.91
N LEU A 197 -15.50 4.09 10.01
CA LEU A 197 -15.03 3.62 11.32
C LEU A 197 -16.06 3.97 12.39
N THR A 198 -15.93 3.33 13.54
CA THR A 198 -16.83 3.50 14.68
C THR A 198 -15.99 3.86 15.90
N ALA A 199 -16.35 4.94 16.58
CA ALA A 199 -15.88 5.20 17.93
C ALA A 199 -16.88 4.59 18.92
N LEU A 200 -16.37 3.78 19.85
CA LEU A 200 -17.14 3.18 20.93
C LEU A 200 -16.67 3.77 22.26
N HIS A 201 -17.61 4.07 23.14
CA HIS A 201 -17.34 4.38 24.54
C HIS A 201 -18.22 3.54 25.46
N VAL A 202 -17.65 2.90 26.47
CA VAL A 202 -18.41 2.14 27.47
C VAL A 202 -19.27 3.11 28.29
N VAL A 203 -20.53 2.76 28.52
CA VAL A 203 -21.42 3.45 29.44
C VAL A 203 -21.40 2.68 30.76
N ARG A 204 -21.13 3.37 31.88
CA ARG A 204 -21.04 2.78 33.22
C ARG A 204 -21.81 3.61 34.25
N ASP A 205 -22.39 2.92 35.21
CA ASP A 205 -22.89 3.50 36.46
C ASP A 205 -22.07 2.94 37.63
N GLY A 206 -21.18 3.78 38.17
CA GLY A 206 -20.10 3.32 39.07
C GLY A 206 -19.25 2.22 38.43
N ASP A 207 -19.12 1.09 39.13
CA ASP A 207 -18.42 -0.11 38.65
C ASP A 207 -19.26 -0.96 37.68
N THR A 208 -20.56 -0.70 37.54
CA THR A 208 -21.46 -1.50 36.69
C THR A 208 -21.41 -1.02 35.25
N MET A 209 -21.05 -1.92 34.33
CA MET A 209 -21.14 -1.66 32.90
C MET A 209 -22.58 -1.83 32.41
N LEU A 210 -23.10 -0.79 31.74
CA LEU A 210 -24.46 -0.75 31.22
C LEU A 210 -24.55 -1.10 29.73
N GLY A 211 -23.47 -0.87 28.98
CA GLY A 211 -23.38 -1.11 27.55
C GLY A 211 -22.41 -0.13 26.87
N TYR A 212 -22.75 0.34 25.67
CA TYR A 212 -21.88 1.19 24.85
C TYR A 212 -22.63 2.34 24.18
N LEU A 213 -21.95 3.49 24.04
CA LEU A 213 -22.26 4.55 23.09
C LEU A 213 -21.43 4.32 21.83
N GLY A 214 -22.08 4.19 20.68
CA GLY A 214 -21.44 4.11 19.36
C GLY A 214 -21.65 5.38 18.55
N ALA A 215 -20.58 5.83 17.89
CA ALA A 215 -20.60 6.87 16.87
C ALA A 215 -20.02 6.30 15.56
N ASP A 216 -20.82 6.26 14.49
CA ASP A 216 -20.39 5.81 13.16
C ASP A 216 -19.95 7.03 12.32
N PHE A 217 -18.82 6.90 11.60
CA PHE A 217 -18.23 7.92 10.74
C PHE A 217 -17.98 7.38 9.32
N ASP A 218 -18.49 8.06 8.30
CA ASP A 218 -18.12 7.85 6.89
C ASP A 218 -16.71 8.44 6.64
N LEU A 219 -15.78 7.68 6.06
CA LEU A 219 -14.39 8.15 5.90
C LEU A 219 -14.27 9.44 5.08
N ARG A 220 -15.26 9.74 4.24
CA ARG A 220 -15.26 10.88 3.32
C ARG A 220 -15.63 12.20 4.00
N ASP A 221 -16.26 12.13 5.17
CA ASP A 221 -16.72 13.30 5.94
C ASP A 221 -15.68 13.73 7.01
N LEU A 222 -14.58 12.98 7.15
CA LEU A 222 -13.50 13.22 8.11
C LEU A 222 -12.45 14.22 7.59
N PRO A 223 -11.70 14.89 8.49
CA PRO A 223 -10.65 15.81 8.08
C PRO A 223 -9.50 15.06 7.38
N THR A 224 -9.31 15.36 6.09
CA THR A 224 -8.16 14.89 5.31
C THR A 224 -6.93 15.74 5.65
N SER A 225 -5.82 15.09 5.95
CA SER A 225 -4.50 15.74 5.94
C SER A 225 -3.83 15.49 4.59
N GLU A 226 -3.34 16.56 3.94
CA GLU A 226 -2.60 16.52 2.68
C GLU A 226 -1.20 15.90 2.89
N PHE A 227 -1.16 14.59 3.06
CA PHE A 227 0.09 13.84 3.18
C PHE A 227 0.59 13.46 1.78
N MET A 228 1.46 14.30 1.21
CA MET A 228 2.15 14.00 -0.03
C MET A 228 3.18 12.88 0.19
N LEU A 229 2.82 11.66 -0.20
CA LEU A 229 3.76 10.53 -0.29
C LEU A 229 4.73 10.77 -1.46
N ASP A 230 5.98 11.14 -1.16
CA ASP A 230 7.05 11.00 -2.15
C ASP A 230 7.27 9.50 -2.40
N GLU A 231 7.01 9.07 -3.64
CA GLU A 231 7.13 7.67 -4.03
C GLU A 231 8.58 7.21 -3.85
N SER A 232 8.75 6.01 -3.28
CA SER A 232 10.07 5.42 -3.09
C SER A 232 10.70 5.16 -4.46
N ARG A 233 11.81 5.85 -4.77
CA ARG A 233 12.53 5.72 -6.04
C ARG A 233 13.31 4.43 -6.20
N ALA A 234 13.58 3.71 -5.10
CA ALA A 234 14.30 2.45 -5.13
C ALA A 234 13.56 1.37 -5.93
N TRP A 235 14.32 0.58 -6.69
CA TRP A 235 13.84 -0.58 -7.45
C TRP A 235 12.78 -1.41 -6.72
N ARG A 236 11.63 -1.62 -7.37
CA ARG A 236 10.53 -2.42 -6.86
C ARG A 236 10.07 -3.44 -7.89
N GLN A 237 10.14 -4.73 -7.54
CA GLN A 237 9.44 -5.79 -8.27
C GLN A 237 8.06 -6.04 -7.67
N VAL A 238 7.02 -5.96 -8.50
CA VAL A 238 5.68 -6.48 -8.22
C VAL A 238 5.56 -7.84 -8.91
N LYS A 239 5.29 -8.88 -8.12
CA LYS A 239 5.08 -10.25 -8.62
C LYS A 239 3.65 -10.36 -9.16
N GLY A 240 3.52 -10.80 -10.41
CA GLY A 240 2.25 -11.09 -11.05
C GLY A 240 1.68 -12.46 -10.70
N ASP A 241 0.74 -12.89 -11.53
CA ASP A 241 -0.05 -14.11 -11.37
C ASP A 241 0.85 -15.36 -11.42
N PRO A 242 0.71 -16.31 -10.47
CA PRO A 242 1.41 -17.59 -10.52
C PRO A 242 1.18 -18.37 -11.84
N SER A 243 -0.04 -18.35 -12.38
CA SER A 243 -0.41 -19.15 -13.56
C SER A 243 0.29 -18.71 -14.85
N ILE A 244 0.62 -17.42 -14.98
CA ILE A 244 1.39 -16.91 -16.13
C ILE A 244 2.86 -17.33 -15.97
N ARG A 245 3.40 -17.29 -14.75
CA ARG A 245 4.78 -17.71 -14.42
C ARG A 245 5.03 -19.20 -14.63
N ASP A 246 4.06 -20.03 -14.30
CA ASP A 246 4.16 -21.49 -14.51
C ASP A 246 4.16 -21.87 -16.01
N ALA A 247 3.65 -20.99 -16.89
CA ALA A 247 3.53 -21.22 -18.33
C ALA A 247 4.61 -20.54 -19.19
N VAL A 248 5.58 -19.82 -18.62
CA VAL A 248 6.56 -19.00 -19.36
C VAL A 248 7.32 -19.79 -20.44
N PHE A 249 7.83 -20.97 -20.08
CA PHE A 249 8.59 -21.82 -21.01
C PHE A 249 7.73 -22.56 -22.04
N LEU A 250 6.40 -22.39 -21.99
CA LEU A 250 5.46 -22.85 -23.01
C LEU A 250 5.11 -21.74 -24.01
N GLN A 251 5.55 -20.50 -23.76
CA GLN A 251 5.30 -19.34 -24.61
C GLN A 251 6.59 -18.92 -25.31
N ASN A 252 6.49 -18.60 -26.60
CA ASN A 252 7.55 -17.93 -27.36
C ASN A 252 7.05 -16.56 -27.79
N ARG A 253 7.96 -15.58 -27.91
CA ARG A 253 7.70 -14.32 -28.59
C ARG A 253 7.23 -14.60 -30.01
N VAL A 254 6.11 -14.00 -30.37
CA VAL A 254 5.66 -13.86 -31.76
C VAL A 254 5.95 -12.42 -32.15
N GLU A 255 6.63 -12.24 -33.27
CA GLU A 255 6.90 -10.92 -33.86
C GLU A 255 5.60 -10.34 -34.40
N GLY A 256 5.30 -9.09 -34.01
CA GLY A 256 4.13 -8.35 -34.44
C GLY A 256 4.48 -7.10 -35.27
N PRO A 257 3.50 -6.39 -35.83
CA PRO A 257 3.74 -5.26 -36.74
C PRO A 257 4.59 -4.12 -36.16
N MET A 258 4.60 -3.96 -34.83
CA MET A 258 5.48 -3.00 -34.13
C MET A 258 6.94 -3.46 -34.07
N ASP A 259 7.21 -4.78 -34.06
CA ASP A 259 8.56 -5.32 -34.05
C ASP A 259 9.24 -5.17 -35.42
N ASP A 260 8.47 -5.30 -36.52
CA ASP A 260 8.97 -5.15 -37.90
C ASP A 260 9.52 -3.74 -38.20
N ASN A 261 8.93 -2.70 -37.59
CA ASN A 261 9.26 -1.30 -37.79
C ASN A 261 9.84 -0.63 -36.53
N ILE A 262 10.44 -1.42 -35.62
CA ILE A 262 10.72 -0.99 -34.24
C ILE A 262 11.57 0.29 -34.13
N ASP A 263 12.59 0.46 -34.98
CA ASP A 263 13.48 1.63 -34.96
C ASP A 263 12.70 2.92 -35.31
N GLN A 264 11.79 2.83 -36.28
CA GLN A 264 10.93 3.95 -36.69
C GLN A 264 9.87 4.27 -35.62
N VAL A 265 9.29 3.23 -35.00
CA VAL A 265 8.38 3.37 -33.86
C VAL A 265 9.08 4.09 -32.71
N MET A 266 10.33 3.74 -32.39
CA MET A 266 11.10 4.42 -31.34
C MET A 266 11.47 5.85 -31.68
N ALA A 267 11.84 6.14 -32.94
CA ALA A 267 12.08 7.51 -33.37
C ALA A 267 10.83 8.41 -33.24
N ILE A 268 9.65 7.87 -33.58
CA ILE A 268 8.36 8.56 -33.41
C ILE A 268 8.02 8.75 -31.93
N LEU A 269 8.18 7.71 -31.09
CA LEU A 269 7.97 7.81 -29.65
C LEU A 269 8.93 8.82 -29.00
N HIS A 270 10.19 8.88 -29.45
CA HIS A 270 11.16 9.87 -29.02
C HIS A 270 10.68 11.30 -29.33
N ASP A 271 10.32 11.63 -30.57
CA ASP A 271 9.79 12.96 -30.93
C ASP A 271 8.52 13.30 -30.13
N LEU A 272 7.60 12.33 -29.97
CA LEU A 272 6.39 12.51 -29.17
C LEU A 272 6.69 12.87 -27.71
N ILE A 273 7.70 12.25 -27.10
CA ILE A 273 8.14 12.56 -25.72
C ILE A 273 8.90 13.89 -25.67
N THR A 274 9.95 14.06 -26.48
CA THR A 274 10.92 15.16 -26.34
C THR A 274 10.49 16.48 -26.96
N GLU A 275 9.70 16.45 -28.04
CA GLU A 275 9.27 17.64 -28.78
C GLU A 275 7.77 17.90 -28.69
N ARG A 276 6.92 16.86 -28.52
CA ARG A 276 5.44 17.01 -28.55
C ARG A 276 4.78 17.03 -27.16
N GLY A 277 5.56 16.83 -26.10
CA GLY A 277 5.08 16.89 -24.72
C GLY A 277 4.25 15.69 -24.26
N MET A 278 4.53 14.48 -24.77
CA MET A 278 4.03 13.23 -24.21
C MET A 278 4.80 12.92 -22.90
N PHE A 279 4.22 13.28 -21.76
CA PHE A 279 4.91 13.17 -20.46
C PHE A 279 4.81 11.78 -19.82
N HIS A 280 3.78 11.03 -20.19
CA HIS A 280 3.61 9.64 -19.79
C HIS A 280 3.20 8.81 -21.00
N THR A 281 3.82 7.65 -21.16
CA THR A 281 3.45 6.67 -22.18
C THR A 281 3.50 5.26 -21.60
N VAL A 282 2.60 4.39 -22.07
CA VAL A 282 2.65 2.94 -21.86
C VAL A 282 2.74 2.27 -23.23
N ILE A 283 3.89 1.66 -23.52
CA ILE A 283 4.15 0.97 -24.79
C ILE A 283 3.83 -0.51 -24.59
N HIS A 284 2.91 -1.05 -25.39
CA HIS A 284 2.48 -2.44 -25.35
C HIS A 284 2.97 -3.18 -26.59
N PHE A 285 4.25 -3.56 -26.62
CA PHE A 285 4.86 -4.28 -27.75
C PHE A 285 4.05 -5.50 -28.21
N SER A 286 3.63 -6.34 -27.25
CA SER A 286 2.82 -7.54 -27.52
C SER A 286 1.41 -7.28 -28.06
N SER A 287 0.94 -6.03 -28.07
CA SER A 287 -0.32 -5.61 -28.70
C SER A 287 -0.12 -4.54 -29.77
N SER A 288 1.13 -4.22 -30.09
CA SER A 288 1.56 -3.26 -31.12
C SER A 288 0.80 -1.92 -31.03
N LEU A 289 0.78 -1.32 -29.83
CA LEU A 289 0.22 0.01 -29.57
C LEU A 289 0.97 0.73 -28.43
N ALA A 290 0.84 2.05 -28.38
CA ALA A 290 1.19 2.87 -27.23
C ALA A 290 -0.04 3.65 -26.72
N THR A 291 -0.11 3.87 -25.42
CA THR A 291 -1.07 4.79 -24.80
C THR A 291 -0.31 5.99 -24.25
N GLY A 292 -0.54 7.18 -24.79
CA GLY A 292 0.17 8.41 -24.44
C GLY A 292 -0.70 9.44 -23.72
N TRP A 293 -0.12 10.18 -22.78
CA TRP A 293 -0.70 11.35 -22.13
C TRP A 293 0.16 12.58 -22.45
N PHE A 294 -0.51 13.67 -22.83
CA PHE A 294 0.14 14.88 -23.32
C PHE A 294 -0.10 16.06 -22.38
N ILE A 295 0.90 16.92 -22.19
CA ILE A 295 0.83 18.09 -21.29
C ILE A 295 -0.32 19.03 -21.67
N SER A 296 -0.68 19.09 -22.95
CA SER A 296 -1.79 19.89 -23.48
C SER A 296 -3.19 19.35 -23.15
N ASP A 297 -3.32 18.08 -22.76
CA ASP A 297 -4.59 17.44 -22.41
C ASP A 297 -4.37 16.27 -21.41
N PRO A 298 -3.86 16.55 -20.19
CA PRO A 298 -3.27 15.54 -19.30
C PRO A 298 -4.29 14.57 -18.71
N PHE A 299 -5.59 14.86 -18.81
CA PHE A 299 -6.67 14.03 -18.29
C PHE A 299 -7.28 13.09 -19.35
N ARG A 300 -6.82 13.13 -20.60
CA ARG A 300 -7.33 12.29 -21.69
C ARG A 300 -6.17 11.64 -22.42
N TYR A 301 -6.01 10.33 -22.23
CA TYR A 301 -5.03 9.56 -22.98
C TYR A 301 -5.34 9.53 -24.49
N ARG A 302 -4.35 9.11 -25.27
CA ARG A 302 -4.46 8.79 -26.69
C ARG A 302 -3.95 7.37 -26.90
N VAL A 303 -4.73 6.54 -27.58
CA VAL A 303 -4.26 5.25 -28.07
C VAL A 303 -3.66 5.51 -29.45
N ILE A 304 -2.42 5.05 -29.66
CA ILE A 304 -1.66 5.19 -30.89
C ILE A 304 -1.26 3.77 -31.28
N ASP A 305 -1.91 3.20 -32.29
CA ASP A 305 -1.64 1.85 -32.77
C ASP A 305 -0.39 1.79 -33.66
N HIS A 306 -0.03 0.59 -34.12
CA HIS A 306 1.11 0.36 -35.00
C HIS A 306 1.03 1.09 -36.36
N GLU A 307 -0.16 1.38 -36.90
CA GLU A 307 -0.28 2.12 -38.16
C GLU A 307 0.15 3.56 -37.93
N ALA A 308 -0.41 4.20 -36.89
CA ALA A 308 -0.04 5.54 -36.49
C ALA A 308 1.42 5.66 -35.98
N LEU A 309 1.93 4.64 -35.27
CA LEU A 309 3.34 4.57 -34.85
C LEU A 309 4.31 4.20 -35.98
N SER A 310 3.81 3.82 -37.16
CA SER A 310 4.60 3.62 -38.38
C SER A 310 4.53 4.81 -39.35
N ASP A 311 3.77 5.86 -39.06
CA ASP A 311 3.69 7.07 -39.90
C ASP A 311 4.23 8.31 -39.14
N PRO A 312 5.38 8.89 -39.53
CA PRO A 312 5.92 10.11 -38.93
C PRO A 312 4.97 11.32 -38.98
N ASN A 313 3.95 11.31 -39.85
CA ASN A 313 2.91 12.33 -39.87
C ASN A 313 2.09 12.39 -38.56
N ILE A 314 2.09 11.33 -37.73
CA ILE A 314 1.43 11.32 -36.42
C ILE A 314 1.89 12.48 -35.53
N CYS A 315 3.17 12.85 -35.64
CA CYS A 315 3.76 13.95 -34.89
C CYS A 315 3.14 15.31 -35.27
N LEU A 316 2.60 15.47 -36.48
CA LEU A 316 1.93 16.71 -36.93
C LEU A 316 0.60 16.97 -36.21
N LEU A 317 -0.02 15.95 -35.61
CA LEU A 317 -1.24 16.14 -34.79
C LEU A 317 -0.94 16.84 -33.46
N TYR A 318 0.32 16.87 -33.05
CA TYR A 318 0.75 17.43 -31.77
C TYR A 318 1.65 18.66 -31.97
N ARG A 319 1.36 19.71 -31.20
CA ARG A 319 2.16 20.94 -31.21
C ARG A 319 3.51 20.71 -30.53
N LEU A 320 4.53 21.42 -31.00
CA LEU A 320 5.81 21.50 -30.29
C LEU A 320 5.59 22.06 -28.87
N GLN A 321 6.25 21.45 -27.89
CA GLN A 321 6.25 21.83 -26.48
C GLN A 321 7.70 21.95 -26.00
N PRO A 322 8.04 22.94 -25.16
CA PRO A 322 9.31 22.94 -24.46
C PRO A 322 9.37 21.76 -23.48
N TRP A 323 10.58 21.26 -23.21
CA TRP A 323 10.76 20.28 -22.14
C TRP A 323 10.36 20.89 -20.78
N PRO A 324 9.58 20.20 -19.93
CA PRO A 324 9.11 20.77 -18.67
C PRO A 324 10.27 21.05 -17.70
N ALA A 325 10.22 22.19 -17.03
CA ALA A 325 11.24 22.59 -16.05
C ALA A 325 11.20 21.76 -14.75
N ASP A 326 10.07 21.12 -14.48
CA ASP A 326 9.79 20.24 -13.35
C ASP A 326 9.79 18.74 -13.72
N ALA A 327 10.14 18.40 -14.96
CA ALA A 327 10.45 17.01 -15.32
C ALA A 327 11.68 16.53 -14.52
N LYS A 328 11.53 15.41 -13.83
CA LYS A 328 12.60 14.78 -13.04
C LYS A 328 13.53 13.94 -13.93
N THR A 329 13.03 13.39 -15.03
CA THR A 329 13.84 12.69 -16.04
C THR A 329 14.57 13.69 -16.92
N PRO A 330 15.90 13.56 -17.14
CA PRO A 330 16.63 14.34 -18.13
C PRO A 330 16.15 14.05 -19.56
N ARG A 331 16.07 15.07 -20.42
CA ARG A 331 15.60 14.93 -21.81
C ARG A 331 16.51 13.97 -22.61
N GLU A 332 17.81 14.09 -22.38
CA GLU A 332 18.88 13.29 -22.97
C GLU A 332 18.83 11.80 -22.57
N ALA A 333 18.14 11.44 -21.48
CA ALA A 333 17.97 10.05 -21.07
C ALA A 333 16.94 9.29 -21.93
N ILE A 334 16.03 9.99 -22.62
CA ILE A 334 14.92 9.36 -23.35
C ILE A 334 15.39 8.44 -24.48
N GLY A 335 16.39 8.85 -25.27
CA GLY A 335 17.00 8.00 -26.30
C GLY A 335 17.56 6.68 -25.72
N PRO A 336 18.56 6.75 -24.81
CA PRO A 336 19.11 5.57 -24.13
C PRO A 336 18.07 4.67 -23.44
N ILE A 337 16.98 5.25 -22.91
CA ILE A 337 15.85 4.49 -22.36
C ILE A 337 15.18 3.68 -23.47
N LEU A 338 14.78 4.32 -24.58
CA LEU A 338 14.10 3.63 -25.70
C LEU A 338 15.00 2.57 -26.35
N ASP A 339 16.29 2.84 -26.53
CA ASP A 339 17.28 1.88 -27.03
C ASP A 339 17.35 0.63 -26.14
N THR A 340 17.45 0.84 -24.82
CA THR A 340 17.49 -0.24 -23.83
C THR A 340 16.16 -1.02 -23.78
N LEU A 341 15.02 -0.37 -24.04
CA LEU A 341 13.73 -1.04 -24.14
C LEU A 341 13.64 -1.93 -25.39
N CYS A 342 14.24 -1.53 -26.52
CA CYS A 342 14.41 -2.40 -27.70
C CYS A 342 15.28 -3.62 -27.39
N GLU A 343 16.43 -3.45 -26.74
CA GLU A 343 17.27 -4.58 -26.30
C GLU A 343 16.46 -5.58 -25.47
N LEU A 344 15.71 -5.11 -24.48
CA LEU A 344 14.87 -5.94 -23.61
C LEU A 344 13.67 -6.57 -24.34
N ARG A 345 13.17 -5.97 -25.42
CA ARG A 345 12.15 -6.55 -26.30
C ARG A 345 12.71 -7.74 -27.09
N PHE A 346 13.95 -7.66 -27.56
CA PHE A 346 14.54 -8.70 -28.40
C PHE A 346 15.39 -9.74 -27.65
N LEU A 347 15.75 -9.48 -26.38
CA LEU A 347 16.63 -10.25 -25.50
C LEU A 347 16.59 -11.78 -25.65
N ASP A 348 15.42 -12.40 -25.46
CA ASP A 348 15.22 -13.84 -25.61
C ASP A 348 13.84 -14.16 -26.21
N ARG A 349 13.64 -15.42 -26.63
CA ARG A 349 12.36 -15.93 -27.15
C ARG A 349 11.33 -16.18 -26.05
N ASN A 350 11.75 -16.58 -24.85
CA ASN A 350 10.84 -16.90 -23.74
C ASN A 350 10.78 -15.77 -22.72
N ILE A 351 11.88 -15.05 -22.48
CA ILE A 351 11.98 -13.90 -21.56
C ILE A 351 12.20 -12.61 -22.35
N TYR A 352 11.12 -11.86 -22.57
CA TYR A 352 11.14 -10.62 -23.35
C TYR A 352 10.21 -9.57 -22.77
N LEU A 353 10.49 -8.30 -23.06
CA LEU A 353 9.64 -7.18 -22.68
C LEU A 353 8.31 -7.23 -23.45
N ARG A 354 7.20 -7.32 -22.71
CA ARG A 354 5.83 -7.28 -23.26
C ARG A 354 5.27 -5.88 -23.30
N SER A 355 5.53 -5.11 -22.25
CA SER A 355 5.11 -3.72 -22.13
C SER A 355 6.00 -2.96 -21.16
N THR A 356 6.05 -1.65 -21.32
CA THR A 356 6.78 -0.71 -20.48
C THR A 356 5.97 0.56 -20.28
N SER A 357 6.26 1.33 -19.24
CA SER A 357 5.82 2.71 -19.15
C SER A 357 6.97 3.65 -18.81
N ILE A 358 6.87 4.89 -19.27
CA ILE A 358 7.80 5.98 -18.96
C ILE A 358 6.97 7.12 -18.40
N ASN A 359 7.39 7.74 -17.29
CA ASN A 359 6.81 8.97 -16.76
C ASN A 359 7.92 9.96 -16.37
N ILE A 360 8.00 11.08 -17.07
CA ILE A 360 9.09 12.07 -16.94
C ILE A 360 8.99 12.91 -15.66
N PHE A 361 7.80 13.03 -15.06
CA PHE A 361 7.58 13.79 -13.82
C PHE A 361 7.81 12.94 -12.56
N ASN A 362 7.47 11.64 -12.63
CA ASN A 362 7.79 10.71 -11.56
C ASN A 362 9.26 10.27 -11.61
N ASN A 363 9.90 10.35 -12.78
CA ASN A 363 11.19 9.73 -13.11
C ASN A 363 11.13 8.21 -12.87
N VAL A 364 10.18 7.57 -13.53
CA VAL A 364 9.91 6.13 -13.40
C VAL A 364 9.82 5.50 -14.78
N VAL A 365 10.59 4.42 -14.95
CA VAL A 365 10.42 3.42 -16.01
C VAL A 365 9.83 2.17 -15.38
N SER A 366 8.77 1.61 -15.98
CA SER A 366 8.26 0.29 -15.61
C SER A 366 8.51 -0.74 -16.71
N LEU A 367 8.75 -2.00 -16.32
CA LEU A 367 9.10 -3.10 -17.22
C LEU A 367 8.29 -4.35 -16.88
N THR A 368 7.39 -4.77 -17.76
CA THR A 368 6.63 -6.02 -17.63
C THR A 368 7.13 -7.04 -18.64
N PHE A 369 7.77 -8.09 -18.13
CA PHE A 369 8.28 -9.21 -18.94
C PHE A 369 7.23 -10.30 -19.13
N SER A 370 7.46 -11.20 -20.09
CA SER A 370 6.69 -12.44 -20.27
C SER A 370 6.60 -13.32 -19.00
N CYS A 371 7.61 -13.25 -18.13
CA CYS A 371 7.64 -13.94 -16.83
C CYS A 371 6.85 -13.25 -15.70
N ASP A 372 5.93 -12.34 -16.05
CA ASP A 372 4.94 -11.71 -15.17
C ASP A 372 5.52 -11.12 -13.87
N GLY A 373 6.68 -10.49 -14.00
CA GLY A 373 7.20 -9.53 -13.05
C GLY A 373 7.13 -8.14 -13.66
N THR A 374 6.44 -7.21 -12.99
CA THR A 374 6.53 -5.78 -13.31
C THR A 374 7.55 -5.14 -12.38
N HIS A 375 8.59 -4.57 -12.97
CA HIS A 375 9.62 -3.84 -12.26
C HIS A 375 9.33 -2.35 -12.41
N TYR A 376 9.61 -1.57 -11.35
CA TYR A 376 9.61 -0.12 -11.35
C TYR A 376 11.01 0.34 -10.95
N LEU A 377 11.58 1.24 -11.73
CA LEU A 377 12.96 1.74 -11.64
C LEU A 377 12.94 3.25 -11.85
N SER A 378 13.87 3.96 -11.22
CA SER A 378 14.27 5.29 -11.70
C SER A 378 14.98 5.21 -13.06
N CYS A 379 15.04 6.32 -13.80
CA CYS A 379 15.75 6.34 -15.08
C CYS A 379 17.26 6.08 -14.89
N GLU A 380 17.82 6.53 -13.77
CA GLU A 380 19.22 6.29 -13.39
C GLU A 380 19.49 4.80 -13.11
N GLU A 381 18.67 4.14 -12.28
CA GLU A 381 18.80 2.69 -12.02
C GLU A 381 18.55 1.84 -13.27
N PHE A 382 17.68 2.28 -14.17
CA PHE A 382 17.42 1.56 -15.42
C PHE A 382 18.59 1.63 -16.39
N LEU A 383 19.27 2.78 -16.48
CA LEU A 383 20.42 2.98 -17.37
C LEU A 383 21.76 2.51 -16.77
N ASP A 384 21.88 2.41 -15.44
CA ASP A 384 23.06 1.83 -14.78
C ASP A 384 23.13 0.31 -14.97
N ARG A 385 23.84 -0.12 -16.02
CA ARG A 385 24.09 -1.54 -16.34
C ARG A 385 24.86 -2.32 -15.25
N HIS A 386 25.37 -1.66 -14.21
CA HIS A 386 26.00 -2.31 -13.06
C HIS A 386 25.10 -2.37 -11.81
N GLY A 387 23.90 -1.80 -11.87
CA GLY A 387 22.95 -1.74 -10.76
C GLY A 387 22.27 -3.08 -10.43
N ASP A 388 21.65 -3.13 -9.24
CA ASP A 388 21.00 -4.32 -8.68
C ASP A 388 19.98 -4.99 -9.61
N PHE A 389 19.30 -4.21 -10.46
CA PHE A 389 18.34 -4.73 -11.44
C PHE A 389 19.02 -5.61 -12.50
N TRP A 390 20.11 -5.14 -13.11
CA TRP A 390 20.84 -5.87 -14.15
C TRP A 390 21.58 -7.07 -13.58
N ALA A 391 22.20 -6.90 -12.41
CA ALA A 391 22.78 -8.02 -11.65
C ALA A 391 21.72 -9.08 -11.27
N GLY A 392 20.49 -8.65 -10.94
CA GLY A 392 19.35 -9.53 -10.67
C GLY A 392 18.78 -10.23 -11.90
N MET A 393 18.97 -9.66 -13.09
CA MET A 393 18.68 -10.30 -14.39
C MET A 393 19.79 -11.27 -14.83
N GLY A 394 21.00 -11.14 -14.30
CA GLY A 394 22.16 -11.96 -14.65
C GLY A 394 22.81 -11.57 -15.99
N VAL A 395 22.76 -10.28 -16.34
CA VAL A 395 23.36 -9.68 -17.56
C VAL A 395 24.71 -9.05 -17.23
#